data_AF-A0A2N1XFH0-F1
#
_entry.id   AF-A0A2N1XFH0-F1
#
_cell.length_a   1.000
_cell.length_b   1.000
_cell.length_c   1.000
_cell.angle_alpha   90.00
_cell.angle_beta   90.00
_cell.angle_gamma   90.00
#
_symmetry.space_group_name_H-M   'P 1'
#
loop_
_entity.id
_entity.type
_entity.pdbx_description
1 polymer ?
#
loop_
_entity_poly.entity_id
_entity_poly.type
_entity_poly.pdbx_seq_one_letter_code
_entity_poly.pdbx_strand_id
1 'polypeptide(L)'
;MSRAIANALGFQIVWFSTVAGVGHGLPWAGPLAAIVFAAWVLSDKTTRSADVWLLLRALPIGYMTDCVWVASGSIRFAEPWPAQPFAPIWILALWVGLILSINHSLVFLHQRPWLAMLLGAVSGPIAYYGASRGFSAAAFEIGFSTMMWILAITWAALLPLLLAMSAHYRRTLAIGAAPIATGERQ
;
A
#
# COMPACT_ATOMS: atom_id res chain seq x y z
N MET A 1 -0.76 16.41 17.51
CA MET A 1 -1.17 15.78 16.23
C MET A 1 -1.52 14.33 16.50
N SER A 2 -2.67 13.83 16.03
CA SER A 2 -3.00 12.40 16.24
C SER A 2 -2.02 11.52 15.44
N ARG A 3 -1.66 10.35 15.97
CA ARG A 3 -0.73 9.41 15.31
C ARG A 3 -1.22 9.01 13.91
N ALA A 4 -2.54 8.92 13.74
CA ALA A 4 -3.18 8.67 12.45
C ALA A 4 -2.87 9.78 11.41
N ILE A 5 -2.94 11.06 11.79
CA ILE A 5 -2.59 12.18 10.90
C ILE A 5 -1.09 12.13 10.56
N ALA A 6 -0.22 11.88 11.54
CA ALA A 6 1.21 11.74 11.31
C ALA A 6 1.53 10.63 10.29
N ASN A 7 0.85 9.49 10.41
CA ASN A 7 1.00 8.36 9.50
C ASN A 7 0.49 8.69 8.09
N ALA A 8 -0.66 9.36 7.97
CA ALA A 8 -1.18 9.82 6.69
C ALA A 8 -0.19 10.78 5.99
N LEU A 9 0.34 11.76 6.72
CA LEU A 9 1.34 12.70 6.20
C LEU A 9 2.63 11.99 5.80
N GLY A 10 3.11 11.04 6.62
CA GLY A 10 4.29 10.24 6.30
C GLY A 10 4.10 9.43 5.01
N PHE A 11 2.93 8.82 4.82
CA PHE A 11 2.63 8.13 3.57
C PHE A 11 2.59 9.09 2.36
N GLN A 12 2.02 10.29 2.50
CA GLN A 12 2.07 11.29 1.43
C GLN A 12 3.51 11.70 1.11
N ILE A 13 4.37 11.89 2.11
CA ILE A 13 5.80 12.18 1.89
C ILE A 13 6.46 11.04 1.10
N VAL A 14 6.22 9.78 1.47
CA VAL A 14 6.71 8.62 0.70
C VAL A 14 6.21 8.66 -0.73
N TRP A 15 4.91 8.91 -0.91
CA TRP A 15 4.29 8.96 -2.25
C TRP A 15 4.93 10.03 -3.13
N PHE A 16 4.95 11.28 -2.67
CA PHE A 16 5.54 12.41 -3.41
C PHE A 16 7.03 12.21 -3.66
N SER A 17 7.80 11.76 -2.66
CA SER A 17 9.23 11.49 -2.82
C SER A 17 9.49 10.41 -3.88
N THR A 18 8.60 9.42 -3.96
CA THR A 18 8.70 8.36 -4.96
C THR A 18 8.39 8.91 -6.34
N VAL A 19 7.16 9.39 -6.57
CA VAL A 19 6.71 9.75 -7.93
C VAL A 19 7.46 10.96 -8.50
N ALA A 20 7.72 11.98 -7.69
CA ALA A 20 8.50 13.15 -8.12
C ALA A 20 9.98 12.80 -8.28
N GLY A 21 10.49 11.86 -7.46
CA GLY A 21 11.85 11.37 -7.56
C GLY A 21 12.08 10.67 -8.89
N VAL A 22 11.31 9.63 -9.20
CA VAL A 22 11.46 8.88 -10.47
C VAL A 22 11.16 9.74 -11.69
N GLY A 23 10.23 10.69 -11.59
CA GLY A 23 9.96 11.67 -12.65
C GLY A 23 11.17 12.56 -13.00
N HIS A 24 12.08 12.77 -12.05
CA HIS A 24 13.33 13.51 -12.23
C HIS A 24 14.57 12.61 -12.30
N GLY A 25 14.42 11.30 -12.52
CA GLY A 25 15.56 10.37 -12.61
C GLY A 25 16.24 10.05 -11.27
N LEU A 26 15.53 10.23 -10.16
CA LEU A 26 15.98 9.91 -8.79
C LEU A 26 15.21 8.70 -8.23
N PRO A 27 15.44 7.47 -8.72
CA PRO A 27 14.64 6.29 -8.35
C PRO A 27 14.75 5.90 -6.88
N TRP A 28 15.78 6.36 -6.17
CA TRP A 28 16.03 6.02 -4.78
C TRP A 28 15.38 6.97 -3.76
N ALA A 29 14.84 8.12 -4.19
CA ALA A 29 14.19 9.07 -3.28
C ALA A 29 12.99 8.43 -2.53
N GLY A 30 12.14 7.71 -3.26
CA GLY A 30 11.02 6.95 -2.71
C GLY A 30 11.43 5.86 -1.71
N PRO A 31 12.31 4.91 -2.10
CA PRO A 31 12.85 3.89 -1.22
C PRO A 31 13.45 4.45 0.08
N LEU A 32 14.24 5.53 0.02
CA LEU A 32 14.79 6.18 1.20
C LEU A 32 13.70 6.74 2.12
N ALA A 33 12.71 7.43 1.55
CA ALA A 33 11.57 7.93 2.32
C ALA A 33 10.76 6.79 2.97
N ALA A 34 10.55 5.69 2.24
CA ALA A 34 9.83 4.52 2.74
C ALA A 34 10.58 3.82 3.87
N ILE A 35 11.91 3.74 3.83
CA ILE A 35 12.73 3.18 4.91
C ILE A 35 12.59 4.03 6.18
N VAL A 36 12.69 5.36 6.06
CA VAL A 36 12.52 6.28 7.20
C VAL A 36 11.11 6.17 7.78
N PHE A 37 10.10 6.17 6.92
CA PHE A 37 8.71 6.01 7.33
C PHE A 37 8.47 4.66 8.02
N ALA A 38 9.00 3.57 7.46
CA ALA A 38 8.89 2.23 8.02
C ALA A 38 9.59 2.13 9.37
N ALA A 39 10.80 2.67 9.52
CA ALA A 39 11.51 2.70 10.80
C ALA A 39 10.69 3.44 11.88
N TRP A 40 10.07 4.57 11.52
CA TRP A 40 9.20 5.31 12.43
C TRP A 40 7.92 4.53 12.78
N VAL A 41 7.17 4.02 11.80
CA VAL A 41 5.92 3.26 12.07
C VAL A 41 6.23 2.01 12.90
N LEU A 42 7.23 1.23 12.49
CA LEU A 42 7.62 -0.01 13.16
C LEU A 42 8.30 0.22 14.51
N SER A 43 8.66 1.45 14.88
CA SER A 43 9.12 1.75 16.24
C SER A 43 8.03 1.48 17.30
N ASP A 44 6.75 1.49 16.92
CA ASP A 44 5.63 1.21 17.81
C ASP A 44 5.47 -0.28 18.06
N LYS A 45 5.85 -0.73 19.27
CA LYS A 45 5.74 -2.14 19.67
C LYS A 45 4.29 -2.64 19.71
N THR A 46 3.30 -1.76 19.85
CA THR A 46 1.88 -2.17 19.97
C THR A 46 1.30 -2.66 18.65
N THR A 47 1.71 -2.07 17.51
CA THR A 47 1.23 -2.45 16.18
C THR A 47 2.26 -3.20 15.35
N ARG A 48 3.56 -3.14 15.70
CA ARG A 48 4.68 -3.73 14.94
C ARG A 48 4.41 -5.14 14.46
N SER A 49 3.89 -6.02 15.31
CA SER A 49 3.63 -7.41 14.92
C SER A 49 2.63 -7.50 13.77
N ALA A 50 1.52 -6.76 13.86
CA ALA A 50 0.51 -6.71 12.81
C ALA A 50 1.01 -6.04 11.53
N ASP A 51 1.81 -4.97 11.67
CA ASP A 51 2.40 -4.24 10.56
C ASP A 51 3.41 -5.10 9.79
N VAL A 52 4.32 -5.79 10.48
CA VAL A 52 5.29 -6.70 9.87
C VAL A 52 4.60 -7.90 9.23
N TRP A 53 3.62 -8.50 9.91
CA TRP A 53 2.87 -9.63 9.37
C TRP A 53 2.17 -9.27 8.05
N LEU A 54 1.58 -8.07 8.00
CA LEU A 54 0.90 -7.57 6.82
C LEU A 54 1.91 -7.22 5.72
N LEU A 55 2.99 -6.51 6.03
CA LEU A 55 4.07 -6.21 5.07
C LEU A 55 4.57 -7.47 4.36
N LEU A 56 4.91 -8.51 5.09
CA LEU A 56 5.46 -9.75 4.52
C LEU A 56 4.50 -10.46 3.55
N ARG A 57 3.19 -10.26 3.69
CA ARG A 57 2.16 -10.96 2.90
C ARG A 57 1.52 -10.10 1.82
N ALA A 58 1.30 -8.83 2.11
CA ALA A 58 0.67 -7.87 1.21
C ALA A 58 1.64 -7.29 0.19
N LEU A 59 2.93 -7.12 0.57
CA LEU A 59 3.91 -6.51 -0.31
C LEU A 59 4.12 -7.32 -1.62
N PRO A 60 4.24 -8.67 -1.58
CA PRO A 60 4.31 -9.46 -2.81
C PRO A 60 3.04 -9.35 -3.67
N ILE A 61 1.85 -9.35 -3.05
CA ILE A 61 0.56 -9.23 -3.77
C ILE A 61 0.51 -7.90 -4.53
N GLY A 62 0.87 -6.81 -3.84
CA GLY A 62 0.92 -5.49 -4.43
C GLY A 62 1.93 -5.39 -5.57
N TYR A 63 3.16 -5.82 -5.34
CA TYR A 63 4.21 -5.82 -6.36
C TYR A 63 3.82 -6.65 -7.59
N MET A 64 3.25 -7.83 -7.40
CA MET A 64 2.78 -8.67 -8.51
C MET A 64 1.64 -8.00 -9.29
N THR A 65 0.79 -7.23 -8.63
CA THR A 65 -0.26 -6.43 -9.32
C THR A 65 0.38 -5.45 -10.31
N ASP A 66 1.41 -4.72 -9.88
CA ASP A 66 2.11 -3.80 -10.79
C ASP A 66 2.92 -4.51 -11.87
N CYS A 67 3.51 -5.67 -11.55
CA CYS A 67 4.16 -6.51 -12.57
C CYS A 67 3.18 -6.96 -13.64
N VAL A 68 1.91 -7.25 -13.30
CA VAL A 68 0.88 -7.59 -14.29
C VAL A 68 0.68 -6.44 -15.27
N TRP A 69 0.65 -5.19 -14.81
CA TRP A 69 0.51 -4.02 -15.69
C TRP A 69 1.68 -3.82 -16.65
N VAL A 70 2.89 -4.09 -16.17
CA VAL A 70 4.11 -4.01 -16.98
C VAL A 70 4.14 -5.14 -18.00
N ALA A 71 3.90 -6.37 -17.55
CA ALA A 71 3.92 -7.58 -18.38
C ALA A 71 2.79 -7.60 -19.44
N SER A 72 1.62 -7.04 -19.13
CA SER A 72 0.54 -6.87 -20.10
C SER A 72 0.76 -5.71 -21.06
N GLY A 73 1.83 -4.94 -20.87
CA GLY A 73 2.09 -3.71 -21.63
C GLY A 73 1.02 -2.65 -21.42
N SER A 74 0.31 -2.64 -20.27
CA SER A 74 -0.74 -1.65 -19.96
C SER A 74 -0.16 -0.37 -19.35
N ILE A 75 0.89 -0.49 -18.54
CA ILE A 75 1.60 0.64 -17.95
C ILE A 75 3.10 0.49 -18.22
N ARG A 76 3.74 1.59 -18.66
CA ARG A 76 5.19 1.76 -18.64
C ARG A 76 5.58 2.71 -17.52
N PHE A 77 6.46 2.27 -16.62
CA PHE A 77 6.98 3.11 -15.54
C PHE A 77 8.32 3.77 -15.91
N ALA A 78 8.60 4.95 -15.36
CA ALA A 78 9.90 5.60 -15.44
C ALA A 78 10.94 4.84 -14.58
N GLU A 79 12.23 5.01 -14.90
CA GLU A 79 13.34 4.32 -14.22
C GLU A 79 13.06 2.81 -14.03
N PRO A 80 12.94 2.04 -15.13
CA PRO A 80 12.24 0.76 -15.14
C PRO A 80 13.02 -0.40 -14.49
N TRP A 81 14.18 -0.16 -13.85
CA TRP A 81 15.03 -1.23 -13.30
C TRP A 81 14.27 -2.11 -12.29
N PRO A 82 14.33 -3.46 -12.40
CA PRO A 82 15.27 -4.28 -13.17
C PRO A 82 14.90 -4.58 -14.64
N ALA A 83 13.94 -3.83 -15.19
CA ALA A 83 13.33 -3.95 -16.53
C ALA A 83 12.22 -5.02 -16.63
N GLN A 84 11.50 -4.93 -17.76
CA GLN A 84 10.42 -5.84 -18.16
C GLN A 84 10.83 -7.31 -18.01
N PRO A 85 9.93 -8.21 -17.55
CA PRO A 85 8.51 -7.99 -17.29
C PRO A 85 8.19 -7.48 -15.86
N PHE A 86 9.20 -7.09 -15.08
CA PHE A 86 9.01 -6.72 -13.68
C PHE A 86 8.69 -5.24 -13.54
N ALA A 87 7.81 -4.90 -12.60
CA ALA A 87 7.64 -3.53 -12.15
C ALA A 87 8.94 -3.01 -11.53
N PRO A 88 9.22 -1.70 -11.64
CA PRO A 88 10.47 -1.18 -11.11
C PRO A 88 10.51 -1.27 -9.59
N ILE A 89 11.69 -1.50 -9.03
CA ILE A 89 11.83 -1.78 -7.60
C ILE A 89 11.31 -0.64 -6.71
N TRP A 90 11.35 0.60 -7.20
CA TRP A 90 10.89 1.77 -6.46
C TRP A 90 9.39 1.72 -6.15
N ILE A 91 8.59 0.93 -6.89
CA ILE A 91 7.14 0.78 -6.61
C ILE A 91 6.89 0.16 -5.23
N LEU A 92 7.85 -0.64 -4.72
CA LEU A 92 7.78 -1.22 -3.38
C LEU A 92 7.70 -0.13 -2.31
N ALA A 93 8.26 1.07 -2.53
CA ALA A 93 8.17 2.18 -1.60
C ALA A 93 6.71 2.62 -1.39
N LEU A 94 5.93 2.71 -2.47
CA LEU A 94 4.51 3.07 -2.41
C LEU A 94 3.70 2.00 -1.67
N TRP A 95 3.99 0.72 -1.95
CA TRP A 95 3.34 -0.40 -1.28
C TRP A 95 3.67 -0.45 0.21
N VAL A 96 4.94 -0.27 0.59
CA VAL A 96 5.35 -0.21 1.99
C VAL A 96 4.60 0.92 2.71
N GLY A 97 4.55 2.12 2.11
CA GLY A 97 3.82 3.25 2.67
C GLY A 97 2.32 2.99 2.87
N LEU A 98 1.66 2.40 1.86
CA LEU A 98 0.24 2.05 1.93
C LEU A 98 -0.02 0.98 2.99
N ILE A 99 0.75 -0.11 2.98
CA ILE A 99 0.57 -1.23 3.90
C ILE A 99 0.73 -0.77 5.35
N LEU A 100 1.74 0.05 5.62
CA LEU A 100 1.97 0.64 6.94
C LEU A 100 0.95 1.73 7.33
N SER A 101 0.05 2.09 6.42
CA SER A 101 -1.07 2.99 6.72
C SER A 101 -2.33 2.24 7.16
N ILE A 102 -2.45 0.94 6.83
CA ILE A 102 -3.65 0.11 7.07
C ILE A 102 -4.06 0.08 8.54
N ASN A 103 -3.11 -0.16 9.45
CA ASN A 103 -3.38 -0.26 10.88
C ASN A 103 -3.39 1.09 11.62
N HIS A 104 -3.14 2.19 10.90
CA HIS A 104 -2.92 3.51 11.47
C HIS A 104 -3.92 4.50 10.89
N SER A 105 -3.54 5.26 9.87
CA SER A 105 -4.41 6.29 9.27
C SER A 105 -5.67 5.71 8.61
N LEU A 106 -5.64 4.45 8.18
CA LEU A 106 -6.76 3.76 7.53
C LEU A 106 -7.53 2.81 8.46
N VAL A 107 -7.22 2.80 9.76
CA VAL A 107 -7.81 1.82 10.70
C VAL A 107 -9.34 1.90 10.77
N PHE A 108 -9.92 3.08 10.50
CA PHE A 108 -11.37 3.29 10.49
C PHE A 108 -12.09 2.50 9.38
N LEU A 109 -11.37 2.05 8.35
CA LEU A 109 -11.92 1.25 7.26
C LEU A 109 -12.12 -0.23 7.62
N HIS A 110 -11.48 -0.73 8.68
CA HIS A 110 -11.64 -2.13 9.09
C HIS A 110 -13.09 -2.54 9.36
N GLN A 111 -13.92 -1.61 9.82
CA GLN A 111 -15.34 -1.85 10.12
C GLN A 111 -16.27 -1.50 8.95
N ARG A 112 -15.73 -1.03 7.82
CA ARG A 112 -16.50 -0.47 6.69
C ARG A 112 -15.92 -0.95 5.35
N PRO A 113 -16.03 -2.25 5.01
CA PRO A 113 -15.43 -2.80 3.79
C PRO A 113 -15.98 -2.16 2.51
N TRP A 114 -17.25 -1.77 2.48
CA TRP A 114 -17.83 -1.05 1.34
C TRP A 114 -17.19 0.33 1.12
N LEU A 115 -16.82 1.03 2.21
CA LEU A 115 -16.13 2.32 2.12
C LEU A 115 -14.70 2.11 1.63
N ALA A 116 -14.04 1.02 2.04
CA ALA A 116 -12.75 0.64 1.51
C ALA A 116 -12.81 0.34 0.01
N MET A 117 -13.85 -0.35 -0.47
CA MET A 117 -14.06 -0.58 -1.90
C MET A 117 -14.20 0.74 -2.66
N LEU A 118 -15.06 1.65 -2.18
CA LEU A 118 -15.28 2.95 -2.81
C LEU A 118 -14.02 3.81 -2.81
N LEU A 119 -13.33 3.90 -1.68
CA LEU A 119 -12.10 4.67 -1.58
C LEU A 119 -11.00 4.06 -2.45
N GLY A 120 -10.87 2.74 -2.51
CA GLY A 120 -9.95 2.07 -3.43
C GLY A 120 -10.27 2.40 -4.88
N ALA A 121 -11.54 2.25 -5.28
CA ALA A 121 -12.02 2.52 -6.63
C ALA A 121 -11.75 3.95 -7.10
N VAL A 122 -11.69 4.92 -6.17
CA VAL A 122 -11.46 6.33 -6.50
C VAL A 122 -9.98 6.71 -6.34
N SER A 123 -9.39 6.41 -5.18
CA SER A 123 -8.01 6.80 -4.86
C SER A 123 -6.97 6.08 -5.71
N GLY A 124 -7.20 4.82 -6.08
CA GLY A 124 -6.32 4.06 -6.96
C GLY A 124 -6.13 4.75 -8.32
N PRO A 125 -7.20 4.95 -9.12
CA PRO A 125 -7.12 5.69 -10.37
C PRO A 125 -6.52 7.09 -10.22
N ILE A 126 -6.90 7.85 -9.19
CA ILE A 126 -6.34 9.19 -8.95
C ILE A 126 -4.83 9.13 -8.73
N ALA A 127 -4.34 8.16 -7.95
CA ALA A 127 -2.91 8.01 -7.68
C ALA A 127 -2.11 7.67 -8.94
N TYR A 128 -2.56 6.71 -9.75
CA TYR A 128 -1.88 6.36 -11.00
C TYR A 128 -1.99 7.46 -12.05
N TYR A 129 -3.13 8.15 -12.11
CA TYR A 129 -3.29 9.33 -12.96
C TYR A 129 -2.33 10.45 -12.56
N GLY A 130 -2.21 10.74 -11.26
CA GLY A 130 -1.27 11.71 -10.72
C GLY A 130 0.19 11.34 -11.01
N ALA A 131 0.56 10.06 -10.81
CA ALA A 131 1.87 9.56 -11.19
C ALA A 131 2.14 9.75 -12.70
N SER A 132 1.14 9.50 -13.55
CA SER A 132 1.30 9.60 -14.99
C SER A 132 1.35 11.03 -15.54
N ARG A 133 0.37 11.87 -15.17
CA ARG A 133 0.22 13.22 -15.73
C ARG A 133 0.87 14.31 -14.88
N GLY A 134 0.98 14.11 -13.58
CA GLY A 134 1.56 15.09 -12.66
C GLY A 134 3.07 14.97 -12.52
N PHE A 135 3.62 13.76 -12.62
CA PHE A 135 5.03 13.50 -12.31
C PHE A 135 5.79 12.71 -13.38
N SER A 136 5.14 12.34 -14.49
CA SER A 136 5.76 11.54 -15.56
C SER A 136 6.40 10.22 -15.06
N ALA A 137 5.95 9.71 -13.91
CA ALA A 137 6.43 8.48 -13.30
C ALA A 137 5.87 7.22 -13.98
N ALA A 138 4.77 7.38 -14.73
CA ALA A 138 4.11 6.31 -15.45
C ALA A 138 3.49 6.80 -16.77
N ALA A 139 3.33 5.91 -17.74
CA ALA A 139 2.61 6.13 -18.97
C ALA A 139 1.60 5.00 -19.17
N PHE A 140 0.37 5.34 -19.55
CA PHE A 140 -0.64 4.36 -19.93
C PHE A 140 -0.49 4.05 -21.42
N GLU A 141 -0.26 2.79 -21.73
CA GLU A 141 -0.04 2.30 -23.10
C GLU A 141 -1.34 1.79 -23.74
N ILE A 142 -2.39 1.68 -22.94
CA ILE A 142 -3.75 1.36 -23.39
C ILE A 142 -4.65 2.60 -23.25
N GLY A 143 -5.86 2.53 -23.81
CA GLY A 143 -6.83 3.62 -23.76
C GLY A 143 -7.07 4.13 -22.34
N PHE A 144 -7.07 5.46 -22.17
CA PHE A 144 -7.19 6.11 -20.85
C PHE A 144 -8.40 5.63 -20.05
N SER A 145 -9.59 5.62 -20.67
CA SER A 145 -10.83 5.16 -20.02
C SER A 145 -10.73 3.71 -19.57
N THR A 146 -10.19 2.84 -20.43
CA THR A 146 -9.95 1.42 -20.11
C THR A 146 -9.02 1.27 -18.91
N MET A 147 -7.91 2.00 -18.88
CA MET A 147 -6.99 1.97 -17.75
C MET A 147 -7.64 2.44 -16.45
N MET A 148 -8.43 3.52 -16.49
CA MET A 148 -9.13 4.03 -15.31
C MET A 148 -10.11 3.01 -14.74
N TRP A 149 -10.87 2.32 -15.59
CA TRP A 149 -11.77 1.25 -15.15
C TRP A 149 -11.04 0.05 -14.56
N ILE A 150 -9.96 -0.39 -15.20
CA ILE A 150 -9.11 -1.47 -14.68
C ILE A 150 -8.58 -1.10 -13.29
N LEU A 151 -8.00 0.09 -13.14
CA LEU A 151 -7.50 0.56 -11.85
C LEU A 151 -8.62 0.67 -10.81
N ALA A 152 -9.79 1.17 -11.18
CA ALA A 152 -10.92 1.30 -10.26
C ALA A 152 -11.36 -0.07 -9.73
N ILE A 153 -11.54 -1.05 -10.62
CA ILE A 153 -11.97 -2.40 -10.24
C ILE A 153 -10.89 -3.09 -9.40
N THR A 154 -9.62 -3.01 -9.82
CA THR A 154 -8.52 -3.64 -9.10
C THR A 154 -8.35 -3.05 -7.70
N TRP A 155 -8.37 -1.73 -7.56
CA TRP A 155 -8.23 -1.09 -6.26
C TRP A 155 -9.47 -1.21 -5.37
N ALA A 156 -10.66 -1.31 -5.97
CA ALA A 156 -11.88 -1.66 -5.25
C ALA A 156 -11.79 -3.03 -4.57
N ALA A 157 -11.03 -3.97 -5.15
CA ALA A 157 -10.80 -5.29 -4.56
C ALA A 157 -9.58 -5.31 -3.63
N LEU A 158 -8.48 -4.65 -4.00
CA LEU A 158 -7.22 -4.73 -3.25
C LEU A 158 -7.30 -4.06 -1.88
N LEU A 159 -7.86 -2.85 -1.78
CA LEU A 159 -7.91 -2.16 -0.49
C LEU A 159 -8.69 -2.93 0.59
N PRO A 160 -9.93 -3.42 0.33
CA PRO A 160 -10.63 -4.25 1.32
C PRO A 160 -9.94 -5.59 1.56
N LEU A 161 -9.26 -6.18 0.58
CA LEU A 161 -8.46 -7.39 0.78
C LEU A 161 -7.35 -7.15 1.82
N LEU A 162 -6.58 -6.07 1.68
CA LEU A 162 -5.51 -5.72 2.64
C LEU A 162 -6.05 -5.48 4.06
N LEU A 163 -7.19 -4.78 4.16
CA LEU A 163 -7.87 -4.56 5.43
C LEU A 163 -8.37 -5.87 6.04
N ALA A 164 -8.90 -6.79 5.23
CA ALA A 164 -9.37 -8.10 5.69
C ALA A 164 -8.20 -8.98 6.17
N MET A 165 -7.08 -9.00 5.43
CA MET A 165 -5.85 -9.70 5.84
C MET A 165 -5.36 -9.21 7.20
N SER A 166 -5.30 -7.88 7.39
CA SER A 166 -4.91 -7.30 8.67
C SER A 166 -5.93 -7.62 9.78
N ALA A 167 -7.23 -7.48 9.50
CA ALA A 167 -8.28 -7.77 10.48
C ALA A 167 -8.23 -9.23 10.96
N HIS A 168 -7.98 -10.17 10.05
CA HIS A 168 -7.82 -11.59 10.37
C HIS A 168 -6.68 -11.81 11.36
N TYR A 169 -5.49 -11.26 11.08
CA TYR A 169 -4.34 -11.44 11.96
C TYR A 169 -4.53 -10.76 13.33
N ARG A 170 -5.11 -9.56 13.37
CA ARG A 170 -5.39 -8.86 14.64
C ARG A 170 -6.37 -9.64 15.52
N ARG A 171 -7.36 -10.32 14.93
CA ARG A 171 -8.25 -11.23 15.67
C ARG A 171 -7.50 -12.42 16.26
N THR A 172 -6.58 -13.02 15.49
CA THR A 172 -5.76 -14.14 16.01
C THR A 172 -4.86 -13.74 17.18
N LEU A 173 -4.29 -12.52 17.15
CA LEU A 173 -3.52 -11.99 18.27
C LEU A 173 -4.38 -11.76 19.52
N ALA A 174 -5.59 -11.25 19.36
CA ALA A 174 -6.51 -11.03 20.48
C ALA A 174 -6.96 -12.33 21.15
N ILE A 175 -7.23 -13.38 20.36
CA ILE A 175 -7.61 -14.71 20.88
C ILE A 175 -6.45 -15.34 21.65
N GLY A 176 -5.22 -15.28 21.13
CA GLY A 176 -4.04 -15.85 21.79
C GLY A 176 -3.63 -15.12 23.08
N ALA A 177 -4.07 -13.88 23.27
CA ALA A 177 -3.82 -13.08 24.47
C ALA A 177 -4.92 -13.23 25.55
N ALA A 178 -6.03 -13.90 25.26
CA ALA A 178 -7.08 -14.13 26.24
C ALA A 178 -6.59 -15.11 27.33
N PRO A 179 -6.67 -14.77 28.63
CA PRO A 179 -6.27 -15.69 29.68
C PRO A 179 -7.08 -16.99 29.59
N ILE A 180 -6.39 -18.13 29.58
CA ILE A 180 -7.03 -19.45 29.69
C ILE A 180 -7.78 -19.43 31.02
N ALA A 181 -9.11 -19.46 30.98
CA ALA A 181 -9.92 -19.64 32.17
C ALA A 181 -9.59 -21.02 32.72
N THR A 182 -8.66 -21.08 33.68
CA THR A 182 -8.40 -22.27 34.49
C THR A 182 -9.66 -22.52 35.29
N GLY A 183 -10.49 -23.43 34.78
CA GLY A 183 -11.67 -23.92 35.47
C GLY A 183 -11.26 -24.76 36.67
N GLU A 184 -10.91 -24.11 37.77
CA GLU A 184 -10.98 -24.73 39.09
C GLU A 184 -12.40 -24.51 39.63
N ARG A 185 -13.28 -25.48 39.35
CA ARG A 185 -14.48 -25.66 40.18
C ARG A 185 -14.05 -26.46 41.40
N GLN A 186 -14.10 -25.79 42.55
CA GLN A 186 -14.17 -26.43 43.86
C GLN A 186 -15.51 -27.13 44.05
#